data_AF-A0A2D7W131-F1
#
_entry.id   AF-A0A2D7W131-F1
#
_cell.length_a   1.000
_cell.length_b   1.000
_cell.length_c   1.000
_cell.angle_alpha   90.00
_cell.angle_beta   90.00
_cell.angle_gamma   90.00
#
_symmetry.space_group_name_H-M   'P 1'
#
loop_
_entity.id
_entity.type
_entity.pdbx_description
1 polymer ?
#
loop_
_entity_poly.entity_id
_entity_poly.type
_entity_poly.pdbx_seq_one_letter_code
_entity_poly.pdbx_strand_id
1 'polypeptide(L)'
;MLLLVAVGVSPALAADVVAGAPTYQRAATVLGSDVAVWRPTFTAGLPRRGLIDVIAYGKSSNRATFAGATYGRRMPSFTIAQKGAADRWAARPVDRAEQGLVETVAVRIGAPGSKRVVRARVFADCRGQDPSNSDRRRCDRRDVVRFGGSVELLARTMSSGEPLASDIRIDSQGLTYAQLVRVASGLVPVTK
;
A
#
# COMPACT_ATOMS: atom_id res chain seq x y z
N MET A 1 29.26 -47.72 -8.60
CA MET A 1 28.09 -47.36 -7.78
C MET A 1 28.23 -45.87 -7.43
N LEU A 2 27.63 -44.99 -8.24
CA LEU A 2 27.68 -43.53 -8.03
C LEU A 2 26.53 -43.13 -7.08
N LEU A 3 26.85 -42.50 -5.95
CA LEU A 3 25.87 -41.82 -5.10
C LEU A 3 25.60 -40.42 -5.69
N LEU A 4 24.38 -40.17 -6.15
CA LEU A 4 23.86 -38.82 -6.34
C LEU A 4 23.53 -38.21 -4.98
N VAL A 5 24.22 -37.14 -4.61
CA VAL A 5 23.84 -36.28 -3.47
C VAL A 5 22.83 -35.27 -4.00
N ALA A 6 21.55 -35.50 -3.72
CA ALA A 6 20.51 -34.51 -3.94
C ALA A 6 20.68 -33.39 -2.89
N VAL A 7 21.16 -32.23 -3.33
CA VAL A 7 21.21 -31.02 -2.49
C VAL A 7 19.77 -30.50 -2.37
N GLY A 8 19.08 -30.93 -1.32
CA GLY A 8 17.76 -30.42 -0.96
C GLY A 8 17.87 -28.94 -0.59
N VAL A 9 17.38 -28.06 -1.45
CA VAL A 9 17.17 -26.65 -1.11
C VAL A 9 15.97 -26.61 -0.16
N SER A 10 16.23 -26.58 1.14
CA SER A 10 15.17 -26.39 2.14
C SER A 10 14.46 -25.06 1.88
N PRO A 11 13.11 -25.03 1.76
CA PRO A 11 12.41 -23.76 1.71
C PRO A 11 12.65 -23.03 3.03
N ALA A 12 13.22 -21.83 2.95
CA ALA A 12 13.45 -21.00 4.12
C ALA A 12 12.11 -20.79 4.83
N LEU A 13 12.03 -21.27 6.08
CA LEU A 13 10.88 -21.04 6.95
C LEU A 13 10.70 -19.52 7.10
N ALA A 14 9.55 -19.00 6.68
CA ALA A 14 9.16 -17.63 6.97
C ALA A 14 8.92 -17.54 8.50
N ALA A 15 9.94 -17.11 9.23
CA ALA A 15 9.81 -16.72 10.63
C ALA A 15 8.93 -15.46 10.72
N ASP A 16 8.25 -15.27 11.85
CA ASP A 16 7.55 -14.02 12.12
C ASP A 16 8.57 -12.87 12.15
N VAL A 17 8.31 -11.78 11.43
CA VAL A 17 9.20 -10.63 11.30
C VAL A 17 8.50 -9.36 11.74
N VAL A 18 9.19 -8.57 12.56
CA VAL A 18 8.93 -7.15 12.82
C VAL A 18 10.25 -6.42 12.61
N ALA A 19 10.37 -5.66 11.53
CA ALA A 19 11.64 -5.04 11.14
C ALA A 19 11.44 -3.68 10.46
N GLY A 20 12.46 -2.82 10.57
CA GLY A 20 12.58 -1.62 9.75
C GLY A 20 13.49 -1.88 8.53
N ALA A 21 13.00 -1.60 7.33
CA ALA A 21 13.76 -1.74 6.09
C ALA A 21 14.20 -0.37 5.53
N PRO A 22 15.49 -0.18 5.17
CA PRO A 22 15.98 1.09 4.63
C PRO A 22 15.50 1.36 3.20
N THR A 23 15.14 0.32 2.45
CA THR A 23 14.68 0.45 1.06
C THR A 23 13.48 -0.44 0.81
N TYR A 24 12.67 -0.05 -0.18
CA TYR A 24 11.54 -0.87 -0.62
C TYR A 24 11.98 -2.24 -1.15
N GLN A 25 13.19 -2.34 -1.72
CA GLN A 25 13.80 -3.62 -2.11
C GLN A 25 13.98 -4.53 -0.90
N ARG A 26 14.55 -4.01 0.20
CA ARG A 26 14.72 -4.78 1.43
C ARG A 26 13.40 -5.13 2.08
N ALA A 27 12.42 -4.22 2.06
CA ALA A 27 11.07 -4.54 2.52
C ALA A 27 10.45 -5.70 1.72
N ALA A 28 10.60 -5.69 0.39
CA ALA A 28 10.14 -6.78 -0.46
C ALA A 28 10.86 -8.09 -0.16
N THR A 29 12.18 -8.07 0.03
CA THR A 29 12.96 -9.26 0.41
C THR A 29 12.44 -9.85 1.72
N VAL A 30 12.22 -9.02 2.74
CA VAL A 30 11.74 -9.45 4.06
C VAL A 30 10.33 -10.04 3.99
N LEU A 31 9.42 -9.43 3.21
CA LEU A 31 8.05 -9.94 3.07
C LEU A 31 7.94 -11.28 2.34
N GLY A 32 8.98 -11.71 1.59
CA GLY A 32 8.93 -12.96 0.83
C GLY A 32 8.44 -12.79 -0.61
N SER A 33 8.71 -13.80 -1.46
CA SER A 33 8.53 -13.77 -2.93
C SER A 33 7.07 -13.64 -3.40
N ASP A 34 6.12 -13.96 -2.53
CA ASP A 34 4.69 -14.01 -2.80
C ASP A 34 3.94 -12.69 -2.52
N VAL A 35 4.65 -11.66 -2.05
CA VAL A 35 4.08 -10.32 -1.84
C VAL A 35 4.73 -9.31 -2.78
N ALA A 36 3.91 -8.63 -3.58
CA ALA A 36 4.36 -7.46 -4.32
C ALA A 36 4.44 -6.25 -3.40
N VAL A 37 5.57 -5.56 -3.42
CA VAL A 37 5.75 -4.28 -2.73
C VAL A 37 5.77 -3.18 -3.78
N TRP A 38 5.07 -2.09 -3.50
CA TRP A 38 4.95 -0.95 -4.39
C TRP A 38 5.57 0.29 -3.74
N ARG A 39 6.31 1.04 -4.56
CA ARG A 39 7.00 2.27 -4.16
C ARG A 39 6.37 3.47 -4.88
N PRO A 40 6.05 4.58 -4.19
CA PRO A 40 5.66 5.81 -4.85
C PRO A 40 6.89 6.48 -5.50
N THR A 41 6.78 6.85 -6.78
CA THR A 41 7.77 7.68 -7.49
C THR A 41 7.44 9.17 -7.42
N PHE A 42 6.17 9.50 -7.17
CA PHE A 42 5.73 10.85 -6.85
C PHE A 42 5.42 10.96 -5.35
N THR A 43 6.07 11.90 -4.65
CA THR A 43 5.90 12.10 -3.20
C THR A 43 5.39 13.50 -2.84
N ALA A 44 4.94 14.29 -3.81
CA ALA A 44 4.58 15.70 -3.62
C ALA A 44 5.69 16.56 -2.97
N GLY A 45 6.96 16.20 -3.21
CA GLY A 45 8.12 16.88 -2.60
C GLY A 45 8.39 16.48 -1.14
N LEU A 46 7.63 15.52 -0.60
CA LEU A 46 7.78 15.09 0.79
C LEU A 46 8.89 14.04 0.91
N PRO A 47 9.85 14.21 1.83
CA PRO A 47 10.86 13.20 2.10
C PRO A 47 10.28 12.04 2.90
N ARG A 48 10.77 10.82 2.67
CA ARG A 48 10.42 9.67 3.50
C ARG A 48 10.96 9.88 4.92
N ARG A 49 10.12 9.65 5.92
CA ARG A 49 10.47 9.69 7.34
C ARG A 49 10.83 8.28 7.81
N GLY A 50 12.08 8.11 8.25
CA GLY A 50 12.53 6.86 8.85
C GLY A 50 12.63 5.69 7.87
N LEU A 51 12.55 4.49 8.44
CA LEU A 51 12.56 3.22 7.73
C LEU A 51 11.17 2.88 7.20
N ILE A 52 11.09 1.83 6.39
CA ILE A 52 9.84 1.19 6.00
C ILE A 52 9.55 0.13 7.06
N ASP A 53 8.44 0.24 7.74
CA ASP A 53 8.00 -0.75 8.72
C ASP A 53 7.53 -1.99 7.98
N VAL A 54 8.03 -3.17 8.38
CA VAL A 54 7.70 -4.45 7.75
C VAL A 54 7.30 -5.43 8.82
N ILE A 55 6.11 -6.00 8.66
CA ILE A 55 5.59 -7.02 9.55
C ILE A 55 5.08 -8.18 8.71
N ALA A 56 5.48 -9.40 9.04
CA ALA A 56 4.95 -10.63 8.45
C ALA A 56 4.85 -11.69 9.53
N TYR A 57 3.71 -12.35 9.66
CA TYR A 57 3.56 -13.48 10.56
C TYR A 57 2.53 -14.48 10.07
N GLY A 58 2.60 -15.69 10.61
CA GLY A 58 1.71 -16.78 10.25
C GLY A 58 2.00 -17.36 8.85
N LYS A 59 1.18 -18.32 8.42
CA LYS A 59 1.37 -19.09 7.19
C LYS A 59 0.05 -19.39 6.49
N SER A 60 0.13 -19.63 5.17
CA SER A 60 -1.01 -20.02 4.34
C SER A 60 -2.22 -19.10 4.58
N SER A 61 -3.41 -19.64 4.81
CA SER A 61 -4.67 -18.89 5.00
C SER A 61 -4.73 -17.97 6.24
N ASN A 62 -3.80 -18.11 7.19
CA ASN A 62 -3.71 -17.27 8.39
C ASN A 62 -2.56 -16.25 8.32
N ARG A 63 -1.89 -16.15 7.18
CA ARG A 63 -0.79 -15.20 7.01
C ARG A 63 -1.29 -13.76 7.09
N ALA A 64 -0.48 -12.93 7.74
CA ALA A 64 -0.68 -11.49 7.80
C ALA A 64 0.60 -10.78 7.38
N THR A 65 0.47 -9.73 6.56
CA THR A 65 1.60 -8.93 6.09
C THR A 65 1.30 -7.44 6.19
N PHE A 66 2.36 -6.64 6.28
CA PHE A 66 2.33 -5.19 6.28
C PHE A 66 3.68 -4.64 5.81
N ALA A 67 3.64 -3.67 4.90
CA ALA A 67 4.73 -2.74 4.65
C ALA A 67 4.19 -1.30 4.71
N GLY A 68 4.78 -0.48 5.57
CA GLY A 68 4.36 0.89 5.83
C GLY A 68 5.50 1.89 5.62
N ALA A 69 5.24 3.01 4.96
CA ALA A 69 6.19 4.11 4.88
C ALA A 69 5.48 5.45 4.99
N THR A 70 6.02 6.34 5.82
CA THR A 70 5.49 7.70 6.00
C THR A 70 6.38 8.73 5.31
N TYR A 71 5.77 9.73 4.68
CA TYR A 71 6.41 10.83 3.98
C TYR A 71 5.92 12.15 4.58
N GLY A 72 6.86 13.07 4.86
CA GLY A 72 6.59 14.28 5.62
C GLY A 72 6.64 14.05 7.15
N ARG A 73 6.61 15.15 7.93
CA ARG A 73 6.71 15.11 9.41
C ARG A 73 5.39 15.44 10.13
N ARG A 74 4.59 16.36 9.58
CA ARG A 74 3.33 16.84 10.16
C ARG A 74 2.29 16.97 9.05
N MET A 75 2.06 18.18 8.56
CA MET A 75 1.18 18.49 7.44
C MET A 75 1.95 19.43 6.50
N PRO A 76 2.01 19.16 5.18
CA PRO A 76 1.49 17.96 4.52
C PRO A 76 2.29 16.67 4.85
N SER A 77 1.58 15.54 4.91
CA SER A 77 2.16 14.20 5.00
C SER A 77 1.27 13.15 4.35
N PHE A 78 1.86 11.99 4.04
CA PHE A 78 1.09 10.80 3.72
C PHE A 78 1.80 9.54 4.19
N THR A 79 1.04 8.49 4.42
CA THR A 79 1.53 7.14 4.75
C THR A 79 1.00 6.18 3.71
N ILE A 80 1.89 5.42 3.08
CA ILE A 80 1.52 4.25 2.27
C ILE A 80 1.60 3.02 3.15
N ALA A 81 0.50 2.28 3.24
CA ALA A 81 0.40 0.98 3.87
C ALA A 81 0.00 -0.05 2.81
N GLN A 82 0.63 -1.21 2.81
CA GLN A 82 0.31 -2.29 1.88
C GLN A 82 0.46 -3.66 2.51
N LYS A 83 -0.31 -4.63 2.02
CA LYS A 83 -0.20 -6.05 2.36
C LYS A 83 -0.35 -6.91 1.11
N GLY A 84 0.00 -8.19 1.19
CA GLY A 84 -0.42 -9.17 0.20
C GLY A 84 -1.95 -9.20 0.10
N ALA A 85 -2.50 -9.27 -1.12
CA ALA A 85 -3.95 -9.21 -1.32
C ALA A 85 -4.68 -10.38 -0.63
N ALA A 86 -4.06 -11.56 -0.62
CA ALA A 86 -4.59 -12.75 0.06
C ALA A 86 -4.31 -12.78 1.58
N ASP A 87 -3.41 -11.94 2.07
CA ASP A 87 -3.02 -11.92 3.47
C ASP A 87 -3.98 -11.04 4.30
N ARG A 88 -3.95 -11.22 5.62
CA ARG A 88 -4.54 -10.28 6.57
C ARG A 88 -3.62 -9.07 6.78
N TRP A 89 -4.16 -7.97 7.28
CA TRP A 89 -3.34 -6.83 7.71
C TRP A 89 -2.59 -7.18 9.01
N ALA A 90 -1.26 -7.22 8.95
CA ALA A 90 -0.43 -7.41 10.16
C ALA A 90 -0.41 -6.17 11.07
N ALA A 91 -0.58 -4.99 10.48
CA ALA A 91 -0.94 -3.76 11.18
C ALA A 91 -2.05 -3.08 10.37
N ARG A 92 -3.19 -2.82 11.01
CA ARG A 92 -4.33 -2.19 10.34
C ARG A 92 -4.01 -0.72 10.05
N PRO A 93 -4.25 -0.24 8.82
CA PRO A 93 -4.38 1.19 8.58
C PRO A 93 -5.46 1.79 9.48
N VAL A 94 -5.33 3.07 9.82
CA VAL A 94 -6.28 3.73 10.71
C VAL A 94 -7.60 3.93 9.99
N ASP A 95 -8.60 3.13 10.35
CA ASP A 95 -9.98 3.35 9.92
C ASP A 95 -10.50 4.65 10.55
N ARG A 96 -11.04 5.55 9.72
CA ARG A 96 -11.60 6.82 10.19
C ARG A 96 -13.11 6.78 10.04
N ALA A 97 -13.82 6.85 11.17
CA ALA A 97 -15.28 6.70 11.23
C ALA A 97 -16.04 7.74 10.36
N GLU A 98 -15.44 8.90 10.13
CA GLU A 98 -16.00 10.01 9.35
C GLU A 98 -15.61 9.98 7.85
N GLN A 99 -15.04 8.89 7.36
CA GLN A 99 -14.68 8.79 5.93
C GLN A 99 -15.91 8.61 5.04
N GLY A 100 -16.03 9.49 4.06
CA GLY A 100 -16.98 9.37 2.96
C GLY A 100 -16.26 9.16 1.63
N LEU A 101 -16.90 8.45 0.70
CA LEU A 101 -16.35 8.25 -0.64
C LEU A 101 -16.41 9.58 -1.40
N VAL A 102 -15.27 10.07 -1.88
CA VAL A 102 -15.24 11.20 -2.82
C VAL A 102 -15.63 10.68 -4.19
N GLU A 103 -14.87 9.71 -4.71
CA GLU A 103 -15.11 9.09 -6.01
C GLU A 103 -14.26 7.82 -6.21
N THR A 104 -14.58 7.07 -7.26
CA THR A 104 -13.72 5.99 -7.76
C THR A 104 -13.07 6.45 -9.06
N VAL A 105 -11.73 6.47 -9.10
CA VAL A 105 -10.95 6.89 -10.27
C VAL A 105 -10.14 5.75 -10.85
N ALA A 106 -9.84 5.89 -12.14
CA ALA A 106 -8.86 5.07 -12.83
C ALA A 106 -7.47 5.71 -12.69
N VAL A 107 -6.53 5.01 -12.05
CA VAL A 107 -5.13 5.46 -11.91
C VAL A 107 -4.21 4.55 -12.71
N ARG A 108 -3.22 5.16 -13.37
CA ARG A 108 -2.15 4.40 -14.05
C ARG A 108 -1.09 4.04 -13.02
N ILE A 109 -0.67 2.78 -12.99
CA ILE A 109 0.40 2.29 -12.10
C ILE A 109 1.40 1.44 -12.89
N GLY A 110 2.57 1.19 -12.33
CA GLY A 110 3.62 0.40 -12.96
C GLY A 110 4.82 1.24 -13.39
N ALA A 111 5.83 0.57 -13.93
CA ALA A 111 7.05 1.20 -14.42
C ALA A 111 6.76 2.35 -15.41
N PRO A 112 7.65 3.36 -15.55
CA PRO A 112 7.50 4.41 -16.55
C PRO A 112 7.17 3.83 -17.94
N GLY A 113 6.12 4.36 -18.59
CA GLY A 113 5.61 3.83 -19.87
C GLY A 113 4.54 2.73 -19.75
N SER A 114 4.28 2.21 -18.55
CA SER A 114 3.18 1.27 -18.28
C SER A 114 1.82 1.89 -18.64
N LYS A 115 1.00 1.12 -19.36
CA LYS A 115 -0.41 1.43 -19.63
C LYS A 115 -1.37 0.76 -18.63
N ARG A 116 -0.86 0.15 -17.56
CA ARG A 116 -1.70 -0.55 -16.57
C ARG A 116 -2.55 0.45 -15.81
N VAL A 117 -3.86 0.29 -15.89
CA VAL A 117 -4.85 1.11 -15.20
C VAL A 117 -5.54 0.25 -14.13
N VAL A 118 -5.69 0.79 -12.94
CA VAL A 118 -6.45 0.16 -11.84
C VAL A 118 -7.50 1.12 -11.29
N ARG A 119 -8.56 0.58 -10.71
CA ARG A 119 -9.54 1.37 -9.97
C ARG A 119 -9.01 1.68 -8.58
N ALA A 120 -9.07 2.94 -8.21
CA ALA A 120 -8.73 3.45 -6.89
C ALA A 120 -9.95 4.17 -6.31
N ARG A 121 -10.28 3.87 -5.06
CA ARG A 121 -11.35 4.55 -4.30
C ARG A 121 -10.71 5.67 -3.50
N VAL A 122 -11.19 6.89 -3.67
CA VAL A 122 -10.70 8.06 -2.95
C VAL A 122 -11.73 8.44 -1.88
N PHE A 123 -11.27 8.61 -0.65
CA PHE A 123 -12.08 9.03 0.48
C PHE A 123 -11.54 10.33 1.06
N ALA A 124 -12.40 11.05 1.77
CA ALA A 124 -12.01 12.18 2.61
C ALA A 124 -12.65 12.06 3.99
N ASP A 125 -12.04 12.66 4.99
CA ASP A 125 -12.64 12.82 6.31
C ASP A 125 -13.63 13.98 6.24
N CYS A 126 -14.94 13.72 6.37
CA CYS A 126 -15.96 14.77 6.25
C CYS A 126 -16.56 15.10 7.61
N ARG A 127 -16.10 16.22 8.20
CA ARG A 127 -16.71 16.73 9.44
C ARG A 127 -18.07 17.37 9.15
N GLY A 128 -19.10 16.95 9.88
CA GLY A 128 -20.41 17.60 9.90
C GLY A 128 -21.46 17.06 8.93
N GLN A 129 -21.29 15.84 8.38
CA GLN A 129 -22.40 15.19 7.68
C GLN A 129 -23.35 14.55 8.69
N ASP A 130 -24.63 14.95 8.63
CA ASP A 130 -25.70 14.47 9.49
C ASP A 130 -25.83 12.94 9.36
N PRO A 131 -25.70 12.16 10.47
CA PRO A 131 -25.79 10.70 10.43
C PRO A 131 -27.15 10.19 9.94
N SER A 132 -28.19 11.03 9.90
CA SER A 132 -29.52 10.71 9.36
C SER A 132 -29.59 10.65 7.83
N ASN A 133 -28.62 11.22 7.12
CA ASN A 133 -28.51 11.16 5.66
C ASN A 133 -27.53 10.05 5.22
N SER A 134 -27.78 8.83 5.71
CA SER A 134 -26.90 7.67 5.54
C SER A 134 -26.75 7.17 4.10
N ASP A 135 -27.62 7.61 3.18
CA ASP A 135 -27.75 6.96 1.87
C ASP A 135 -26.76 7.40 0.79
N ARG A 136 -25.90 8.40 1.06
CA ARG A 136 -24.69 8.68 0.25
C ARG A 136 -23.81 9.69 0.97
N ARG A 137 -22.96 9.23 1.90
CA ARG A 137 -21.83 10.02 2.43
C ARG A 137 -20.81 10.26 1.31
N ARG A 138 -21.12 11.17 0.39
CA ARG A 138 -20.19 11.64 -0.62
C ARG A 138 -19.46 12.86 -0.08
N CYS A 139 -18.14 12.73 -0.03
CA CYS A 139 -17.24 13.82 0.32
C CYS A 139 -16.85 14.62 -0.92
N ASP A 140 -16.47 15.89 -0.75
CA ASP A 140 -15.94 16.68 -1.85
C ASP A 140 -14.42 16.50 -1.96
N ARG A 141 -13.88 16.72 -3.17
CA ARG A 141 -12.43 16.72 -3.42
C ARG A 141 -11.67 17.71 -2.52
N ARG A 142 -12.30 18.83 -2.13
CA ARG A 142 -11.72 19.85 -1.24
C ARG A 142 -11.54 19.36 0.19
N ASP A 143 -12.29 18.35 0.61
CA ASP A 143 -12.23 17.82 1.98
C ASP A 143 -10.95 17.02 2.20
N VAL A 144 -10.39 16.42 1.14
CA VAL A 144 -9.12 15.67 1.18
C VAL A 144 -7.97 16.50 1.76
N VAL A 145 -7.81 17.75 1.30
CA VAL A 145 -6.75 18.63 1.81
C VAL A 145 -7.09 19.22 3.17
N ARG A 146 -8.37 19.49 3.42
CA ARG A 146 -8.83 20.24 4.59
C ARG A 146 -8.86 19.39 5.85
N PHE A 147 -9.30 18.15 5.72
CA PHE A 147 -9.55 17.25 6.85
C PHE A 147 -8.74 15.96 6.78
N GLY A 148 -8.17 15.67 5.60
CA GLY A 148 -7.47 14.43 5.31
C GLY A 148 -8.25 13.57 4.33
N GLY A 149 -7.55 12.63 3.72
CA GLY A 149 -8.17 11.68 2.82
C GLY A 149 -7.30 10.48 2.55
N SER A 150 -7.92 9.43 2.04
CA SER A 150 -7.25 8.17 1.75
C SER A 150 -7.53 7.71 0.32
N VAL A 151 -6.60 6.93 -0.22
CA VAL A 151 -6.79 6.20 -1.47
C VAL A 151 -6.59 4.72 -1.22
N GLU A 152 -7.53 3.91 -1.67
CA GLU A 152 -7.47 2.45 -1.60
C GLU A 152 -7.49 1.86 -3.01
N LEU A 153 -6.59 0.92 -3.29
CA LEU A 153 -6.53 0.22 -4.56
C LEU A 153 -5.90 -1.18 -4.43
N LEU A 154 -6.31 -2.06 -5.35
CA LEU A 154 -5.69 -3.37 -5.54
C LEU A 154 -4.67 -3.27 -6.68
N ALA A 155 -3.39 -3.43 -6.35
CA ALA A 155 -2.31 -3.39 -7.32
C ALA A 155 -1.86 -4.80 -7.69
N ARG A 156 -1.72 -5.08 -8.99
CA ARG A 156 -1.30 -6.39 -9.51
C ARG A 156 -0.04 -6.26 -10.35
N THR A 157 0.85 -7.23 -10.25
CA THR A 157 2.06 -7.33 -11.08
C THR A 157 2.43 -8.79 -11.33
N MET A 158 3.44 -9.00 -12.16
CA MET A 158 4.07 -10.31 -12.36
C MET A 158 5.49 -10.25 -11.78
N SER A 159 5.92 -11.32 -11.12
CA SER A 159 7.31 -11.52 -10.70
C SER A 159 7.73 -12.93 -11.08
N SER A 160 8.77 -13.08 -11.89
CA SER A 160 9.26 -14.39 -12.37
C SER A 160 8.16 -15.30 -12.97
N GLY A 161 7.17 -14.70 -13.65
CA GLY A 161 6.05 -15.44 -14.24
C GLY A 161 4.87 -15.71 -13.31
N GLU A 162 4.99 -15.41 -12.01
CA GLU A 162 3.91 -15.58 -11.05
C GLU A 162 3.11 -14.28 -10.84
N PRO A 163 1.76 -14.36 -10.78
CA PRO A 163 0.92 -13.21 -10.50
C PRO A 163 0.98 -12.84 -9.02
N LEU A 164 1.34 -11.59 -8.74
CA LEU A 164 1.35 -11.02 -7.40
C LEU A 164 0.31 -9.90 -7.28
N ALA A 165 -0.29 -9.78 -6.10
CA ALA A 165 -1.29 -8.76 -5.82
C ALA A 165 -1.14 -8.19 -4.41
N SER A 166 -1.42 -6.90 -4.28
CA SER A 166 -1.30 -6.17 -3.02
C SER A 166 -2.48 -5.23 -2.83
N ASP A 167 -3.05 -5.24 -1.63
CA ASP A 167 -3.96 -4.17 -1.21
C ASP A 167 -3.14 -3.01 -0.69
N ILE A 168 -3.37 -1.83 -1.24
CA ILE A 168 -2.64 -0.61 -0.92
C ILE A 168 -3.62 0.44 -0.43
N ARG A 169 -3.28 1.04 0.70
CA ARG A 169 -3.93 2.24 1.24
C ARG A 169 -2.92 3.36 1.40
N ILE A 170 -3.26 4.55 0.92
CA ILE A 170 -2.47 5.77 1.10
C ILE A 170 -3.30 6.73 1.92
N ASP A 171 -2.96 6.93 3.18
CA ASP A 171 -3.59 7.91 4.06
C ASP A 171 -2.83 9.24 3.97
N SER A 172 -3.53 10.36 3.89
CA SER A 172 -2.92 11.68 3.73
C SER A 172 -3.51 12.72 4.67
N GLN A 173 -2.67 13.69 5.02
CA GLN A 173 -3.01 14.88 5.78
C GLN A 173 -2.44 16.09 5.07
N GLY A 174 -3.31 16.99 4.59
CA GLY A 174 -2.91 18.20 3.88
C GLY A 174 -2.42 18.01 2.45
N LEU A 175 -2.63 16.84 1.84
CA LEU A 175 -2.48 16.69 0.39
C LEU A 175 -3.77 17.09 -0.32
N THR A 176 -3.66 17.79 -1.44
CA THR A 176 -4.79 17.97 -2.36
C THR A 176 -5.23 16.64 -2.96
N TYR A 177 -6.51 16.57 -3.35
CA TYR A 177 -7.04 15.44 -4.11
C TYR A 177 -6.13 15.04 -5.29
N ALA A 178 -5.69 16.02 -6.08
CA ALA A 178 -4.81 15.77 -7.22
C ALA A 178 -3.43 15.23 -6.81
N GLN A 179 -2.84 15.74 -5.74
CA GLN A 179 -1.57 15.22 -5.21
C GLN A 179 -1.73 13.79 -4.72
N LEU A 180 -2.79 13.49 -3.95
CA LEU A 180 -3.07 12.16 -3.43
C LEU A 180 -3.26 11.13 -4.56
N VAL A 181 -4.09 11.46 -5.57
CA VAL A 181 -4.27 10.62 -6.77
C VAL A 181 -2.97 10.46 -7.55
N ARG A 182 -2.12 11.48 -7.59
CA ARG A 182 -0.81 11.41 -8.27
C ARG A 182 0.21 10.56 -7.51
N VAL A 183 0.17 10.52 -6.18
CA VAL A 183 0.95 9.57 -5.37
C VAL A 183 0.53 8.14 -5.73
N ALA A 184 -0.78 7.86 -5.75
CA ALA A 184 -1.31 6.55 -6.14
C ALA A 184 -0.95 6.18 -7.59
N SER A 185 -1.02 7.14 -8.51
CA SER A 185 -0.62 6.93 -9.92
C SER A 185 0.91 6.79 -10.09
N GLY A 186 1.69 7.22 -9.10
CA GLY A 186 3.13 7.10 -9.09
C GLY A 186 3.64 5.74 -8.59
N LEU A 187 2.75 4.81 -8.24
CA LEU A 187 3.13 3.50 -7.69
C LEU A 187 3.79 2.62 -8.74
N VAL A 188 5.01 2.18 -8.46
CA VAL A 188 5.77 1.23 -9.27
C VAL A 188 6.04 -0.04 -8.47
N PRO A 189 5.96 -1.23 -9.08
CA PRO A 189 6.30 -2.47 -8.40
C PRO A 189 7.80 -2.49 -8.14
N VAL A 190 8.17 -3.02 -6.98
CA VAL A 190 9.55 -3.28 -6.61
C VAL A 190 9.92 -4.63 -7.19
N THR A 191 10.75 -4.64 -8.23
CA THR A 191 11.25 -5.85 -8.87
C THR A 191 12.38 -6.44 -8.04
N LYS A 192 12.29 -7.72 -7.69
CA LYS A 192 13.34 -8.45 -6.98
C LYS A 192 14.52 -8.78 -7.88
#